data_AF-A0A1A8VJA9-F1
#
_entry.id   AF-A0A1A8VJA9-F1
#
_cell.length_a   1.000
_cell.length_b   1.000
_cell.length_c   1.000
_cell.angle_alpha   90.00
_cell.angle_beta   90.00
_cell.angle_gamma   90.00
#
_symmetry.space_group_name_H-M   'P 1'
#
loop_
_entity.id
_entity.type
_entity.pdbx_description
1 polymer ?
#
loop_
_entity_poly.entity_id
_entity_poly.type
_entity_poly.pdbx_seq_one_letter_code
_entity_poly.pdbx_strand_id
1 'polypeptide(L)'
;MRKLEVVLIIVIYFIGSHLILYYIMKKSIKQAEQKVQMYDPDVVVGIYFGAVVAMNLNYKNGKKPLVLVSPSVKTFQKFTHNLGADLSSFPYVIIVNGSKDKTTTTSVCDELISTVPVGKGRLEIVEDDHSYSKLKESDFKAWIKEAKYRPSTCVVNVAKKLKDDKMGKRIKINTDTFSEFNSFENDNVGEEDPLV
;
A
#
# COMPACT_ATOMS: atom_id res chain seq x y z
N MET A 1 21.13 10.63 -45.46
CA MET A 1 20.88 11.77 -44.54
C MET A 1 19.53 11.68 -43.82
N ARG A 2 18.37 11.68 -44.51
CA ARG A 2 17.03 11.71 -43.84
C ARG A 2 16.77 10.61 -42.80
N LYS A 3 17.25 9.38 -43.00
CA LYS A 3 17.04 8.29 -42.02
C LYS A 3 17.80 8.51 -40.71
N LEU A 4 18.98 9.13 -40.77
CA LEU A 4 19.81 9.38 -39.58
C LEU A 4 19.19 10.48 -38.69
N GLU A 5 18.65 11.53 -39.32
CA GLU A 5 17.95 12.62 -38.63
C GLU A 5 16.66 12.14 -37.95
N VAL A 6 15.88 11.30 -38.62
CA VAL A 6 14.67 10.69 -38.03
C VAL A 6 15.04 9.83 -36.82
N VAL A 7 16.10 9.01 -36.92
CA VAL A 7 16.59 8.21 -35.78
C VAL A 7 17.05 9.11 -34.63
N LEU A 8 17.78 10.20 -34.92
CA LEU A 8 18.23 11.14 -33.90
C LEU A 8 17.05 11.80 -33.15
N ILE A 9 16.01 12.23 -33.88
CA ILE A 9 14.81 12.83 -33.27
C ILE A 9 14.08 11.82 -32.38
N ILE A 10 13.94 10.57 -32.82
CA ILE A 10 13.32 9.51 -32.02
C ILE A 10 14.11 9.28 -30.73
N VAL A 11 15.45 9.22 -30.81
CA VAL A 11 16.31 9.04 -29.63
C VAL A 11 16.19 10.21 -28.66
N ILE A 12 16.24 11.45 -29.15
CA ILE A 12 16.08 12.65 -28.31
C ILE A 12 14.71 12.68 -27.65
N TYR A 13 13.65 12.35 -28.39
CA TYR A 13 12.29 12.27 -27.84
C TYR A 13 12.18 11.20 -26.73
N PHE A 14 12.78 10.03 -26.94
CA PHE A 14 12.75 8.94 -25.97
C PHE A 14 13.52 9.30 -24.69
N ILE A 15 14.71 9.89 -24.83
CA ILE A 15 15.52 10.36 -23.69
C ILE A 15 14.80 11.51 -22.97
N GLY A 16 14.30 12.49 -23.72
CA GLY A 16 13.61 13.65 -23.18
C GLY A 16 12.37 13.26 -22.38
N SER A 17 11.52 12.39 -22.92
CA SER A 17 10.32 11.90 -22.22
C SER A 17 10.66 11.17 -20.91
N HIS A 18 11.66 10.29 -20.91
CA HIS A 18 12.08 9.59 -19.69
C HIS A 18 12.68 10.54 -18.65
N LEU A 19 13.48 11.52 -19.07
CA LEU A 19 14.04 12.52 -18.17
C LEU A 19 12.94 13.38 -17.54
N ILE A 20 11.95 13.82 -18.33
CA ILE A 20 10.83 14.62 -17.81
C ILE A 20 10.07 13.84 -16.73
N LEU A 21 9.72 12.58 -16.98
CA LEU A 21 9.02 11.75 -15.99
C LEU A 21 9.87 11.52 -14.74
N TYR A 22 11.17 11.30 -14.88
CA TYR A 22 12.10 11.18 -13.76
C TYR A 22 12.14 12.45 -12.91
N TYR A 23 12.22 13.62 -13.53
CA TYR A 23 12.20 14.90 -12.81
C TYR A 23 10.86 15.17 -12.11
N ILE A 24 9.73 14.85 -12.76
CA ILE A 24 8.40 14.96 -12.15
C ILE A 24 8.32 14.06 -10.92
N MET A 25 8.68 12.78 -11.05
CA MET A 25 8.67 11.82 -9.94
C MET A 25 9.51 12.31 -8.76
N LYS A 26 10.76 12.69 -9.01
CA LYS A 26 11.68 13.16 -7.97
C LYS A 26 11.16 14.43 -7.27
N LYS A 27 10.59 15.37 -8.03
CA LYS A 27 10.03 16.61 -7.49
C LYS A 27 8.77 16.32 -6.65
N SER A 28 7.88 15.46 -7.13
CA SER A 28 6.65 15.07 -6.44
C SER A 28 6.92 14.35 -5.13
N ILE A 29 7.87 13.40 -5.10
CA ILE A 29 8.31 12.74 -3.85
C ILE A 29 8.82 13.79 -2.86
N LYS A 30 9.73 14.67 -3.28
CA LYS A 30 10.29 15.71 -2.39
C LYS A 30 9.21 16.64 -1.81
N GLN A 31 8.24 17.04 -2.63
CA GLN A 31 7.13 17.89 -2.18
C GLN A 31 6.19 17.13 -1.22
N ALA A 32 5.86 15.88 -1.52
CA ALA A 32 5.02 15.05 -0.67
C ALA A 32 5.71 14.73 0.68
N GLU A 33 7.01 14.45 0.69
CA GLU A 33 7.80 14.27 1.92
C GLU A 33 7.73 15.49 2.84
N GLN A 34 7.88 16.69 2.29
CA GLN A 34 7.76 17.93 3.06
C GLN A 34 6.37 18.07 3.69
N LYS A 35 5.32 17.72 2.95
CA LYS A 35 3.93 17.80 3.42
C LYS A 35 3.63 16.75 4.48
N VAL A 36 4.08 15.51 4.28
CA VAL A 36 3.95 14.44 5.29
C VAL A 36 4.72 14.80 6.56
N GLN A 37 5.92 15.38 6.43
CA GLN A 37 6.69 15.82 7.59
C GLN A 37 6.01 17.00 8.31
N MET A 38 5.41 17.93 7.58
CA MET A 38 4.76 19.13 8.15
C MET A 38 3.44 18.80 8.87
N TYR A 39 2.61 17.95 8.28
CA TYR A 39 1.27 17.66 8.79
C TYR A 39 1.18 16.38 9.61
N ASP A 40 2.20 15.52 9.57
CA ASP A 40 2.26 14.21 10.24
C ASP A 40 0.94 13.41 10.17
N PRO A 41 0.41 13.15 8.96
CA PRO A 41 -0.92 12.56 8.82
C PRO A 41 -0.98 11.14 9.39
N ASP A 42 -2.15 10.78 9.94
CA ASP A 42 -2.43 9.42 10.41
C ASP A 42 -2.47 8.39 9.27
N VAL A 43 -2.90 8.81 8.08
CA VAL A 43 -3.07 7.98 6.88
C VAL A 43 -2.63 8.78 5.67
N VAL A 44 -1.94 8.15 4.73
CA VAL A 44 -1.60 8.76 3.43
C VAL A 44 -2.45 8.12 2.33
N VAL A 45 -3.17 8.95 1.58
CA VAL A 45 -3.97 8.53 0.44
C VAL A 45 -3.26 8.95 -0.84
N GLY A 46 -3.11 8.02 -1.77
CA GLY A 46 -2.53 8.27 -3.08
C GLY A 46 -3.40 7.69 -4.19
N ILE A 47 -3.58 8.44 -5.27
CA ILE A 47 -4.40 8.05 -6.43
C ILE A 47 -3.49 8.04 -7.66
N TYR A 48 -3.50 6.96 -8.45
CA TYR A 48 -2.70 6.78 -9.67
C TYR A 48 -1.19 6.99 -9.44
N PHE A 49 -0.62 8.05 -10.03
CA PHE A 49 0.74 8.52 -9.79
C PHE A 49 0.99 8.89 -8.33
N GLY A 50 0.02 9.50 -7.65
CA GLY A 50 0.11 9.85 -6.23
C GLY A 50 0.25 8.63 -5.33
N ALA A 51 -0.30 7.48 -5.74
CA ALA A 51 -0.11 6.22 -5.03
C ALA A 51 1.35 5.75 -5.11
N VAL A 52 1.97 5.81 -6.29
CA VAL A 52 3.39 5.48 -6.47
C VAL A 52 4.28 6.45 -5.68
N VAL A 53 3.92 7.74 -5.65
CA VAL A 53 4.61 8.72 -4.81
C VAL A 53 4.50 8.35 -3.33
N ALA A 54 3.31 8.06 -2.83
CA ALA A 54 3.07 7.68 -1.42
C ALA A 54 3.88 6.45 -0.99
N MET A 55 3.94 5.43 -1.85
CA MET A 55 4.73 4.21 -1.61
C MET A 55 6.24 4.49 -1.48
N ASN A 56 6.73 5.51 -2.19
CA ASN A 56 8.14 5.84 -2.31
C ASN A 56 8.51 7.13 -1.54
N LEU A 57 7.79 7.49 -0.49
CA LEU A 57 8.22 8.58 0.41
C LEU A 57 9.24 8.07 1.43
N ASN A 58 10.19 8.93 1.77
CA ASN A 58 11.04 8.76 2.95
C ASN A 58 10.32 9.26 4.22
N TYR A 59 9.57 8.36 4.85
CA TYR A 59 8.83 8.65 6.08
C TYR A 59 9.74 8.77 7.31
N LYS A 60 10.16 10.00 7.65
CA LYS A 60 11.01 10.26 8.83
C LYS A 60 10.35 9.88 10.16
N ASN A 61 9.04 10.05 10.27
CA ASN A 61 8.25 9.75 11.49
C ASN A 61 7.66 8.33 11.46
N GLY A 62 8.29 7.41 10.74
CA GLY A 62 7.77 6.06 10.52
C GLY A 62 6.72 5.97 9.42
N LYS A 63 6.65 4.79 8.78
CA LYS A 63 5.71 4.48 7.70
C LYS A 63 4.27 4.66 8.21
N LYS A 64 3.43 5.32 7.41
CA LYS A 64 2.01 5.55 7.71
C LYS A 64 1.13 4.55 6.98
N PRO A 65 -0.06 4.18 7.50
CA PRO A 65 -1.05 3.42 6.75
C PRO A 65 -1.36 4.07 5.39
N LEU A 66 -1.61 3.24 4.38
CA LEU A 66 -1.83 3.68 3.01
C LEU A 66 -3.22 3.33 2.51
N VAL A 67 -3.80 4.25 1.73
CA VAL A 67 -4.92 3.97 0.82
C VAL A 67 -4.45 4.30 -0.59
N LEU A 68 -4.33 3.29 -1.43
CA LEU A 68 -3.78 3.37 -2.78
C LEU A 68 -4.88 3.10 -3.80
N VAL A 69 -5.32 4.13 -4.51
CA VAL A 69 -6.36 4.02 -5.54
C VAL A 69 -5.71 3.88 -6.91
N SER A 70 -5.87 2.70 -7.50
CA SER A 70 -5.32 2.26 -8.80
C SER A 70 -3.88 2.68 -9.04
N PRO A 71 -2.95 2.15 -8.23
CA PRO A 71 -1.57 2.57 -8.25
C PRO A 71 -0.92 2.27 -9.61
N SER A 72 -0.45 3.32 -10.30
CA SER A 72 0.15 3.22 -11.64
C SER A 72 1.60 2.74 -11.62
N VAL A 73 1.86 1.62 -10.91
CA VAL A 73 3.19 1.09 -10.61
C VAL A 73 3.97 0.78 -11.89
N LYS A 74 3.37 0.08 -12.86
CA LYS A 74 4.01 -0.27 -14.14
C LYS A 74 4.57 0.94 -14.90
N THR A 75 3.87 2.07 -14.83
CA THR A 75 4.28 3.30 -15.54
C THR A 75 5.39 4.03 -14.81
N PHE A 76 5.26 4.16 -13.49
CA PHE A 76 6.05 5.15 -12.73
C PHE A 76 7.10 4.57 -11.78
N GLN A 77 7.02 3.29 -11.39
CA GLN A 77 7.94 2.69 -10.42
C GLN A 77 9.41 2.76 -10.88
N LYS A 78 9.65 2.59 -12.19
CA LYS A 78 10.98 2.69 -12.81
C LYS A 78 11.67 4.06 -12.66
N PHE A 79 10.91 5.09 -12.28
CA PHE A 79 11.43 6.44 -12.06
C PHE A 79 11.61 6.77 -10.57
N THR A 80 11.37 5.80 -9.68
CA THR A 80 11.54 5.94 -8.23
C THR A 80 12.94 5.47 -7.83
N HIS A 81 13.27 5.62 -6.54
CA HIS A 81 14.54 5.14 -6.00
C HIS A 81 14.55 3.65 -5.68
N ASN A 82 13.38 2.98 -5.71
CA ASN A 82 13.25 1.56 -5.37
C ASN A 82 13.13 0.72 -6.66
N LEU A 83 13.88 -0.38 -6.70
CA LEU A 83 13.87 -1.33 -7.83
C LEU A 83 12.50 -1.99 -8.03
N GLY A 84 11.69 -2.09 -6.97
CA GLY A 84 10.35 -2.64 -6.99
C GLY A 84 9.43 -1.97 -5.99
N ALA A 85 8.13 -2.22 -6.14
CA ALA A 85 7.12 -1.79 -5.20
C ALA A 85 6.97 -2.84 -4.09
N ASP A 86 7.44 -2.51 -2.88
CA ASP A 86 7.28 -3.35 -1.69
C ASP A 86 6.44 -2.62 -0.64
N LEU A 87 5.36 -3.26 -0.23
CA LEU A 87 4.44 -2.75 0.78
C LEU A 87 4.60 -3.39 2.16
N SER A 88 5.55 -4.32 2.33
CA SER A 88 5.70 -5.13 3.54
C SER A 88 6.00 -4.33 4.81
N SER A 89 6.68 -3.19 4.64
CA SER A 89 7.09 -2.30 5.72
C SER A 89 5.99 -1.33 6.18
N PHE A 90 4.86 -1.27 5.48
CA PHE A 90 3.76 -0.38 5.86
C PHE A 90 2.87 -1.03 6.93
N PRO A 91 2.33 -0.25 7.88
CA PRO A 91 1.56 -0.78 9.00
C PRO A 91 0.21 -1.36 8.57
N TYR A 92 -0.45 -0.74 7.58
CA TYR A 92 -1.64 -1.27 6.93
C TYR A 92 -1.82 -0.65 5.54
N VAL A 93 -2.28 -1.42 4.55
CA VAL A 93 -2.48 -0.95 3.18
C VAL A 93 -3.82 -1.40 2.62
N ILE A 94 -4.61 -0.45 2.12
CA ILE A 94 -5.80 -0.73 1.30
C ILE A 94 -5.43 -0.38 -0.14
N ILE A 95 -5.53 -1.35 -1.04
CA ILE A 95 -5.42 -1.12 -2.48
C ILE A 95 -6.83 -1.13 -3.04
N VAL A 96 -7.21 -0.10 -3.79
CA VAL A 96 -8.51 -0.01 -4.47
C VAL A 96 -8.27 -0.08 -5.97
N ASN A 97 -8.99 -0.95 -6.67
CA ASN A 97 -8.94 -1.04 -8.13
C ASN A 97 -10.34 -1.09 -8.74
N GLY A 98 -10.50 -0.49 -9.92
CA GLY A 98 -11.71 -0.59 -10.71
C GLY A 98 -11.75 -1.92 -11.46
N SER A 99 -12.84 -2.68 -11.36
CA SER A 99 -13.04 -3.92 -12.10
C SER A 99 -12.91 -3.77 -13.63
N LYS A 100 -13.12 -2.57 -14.16
CA LYS A 100 -13.03 -2.24 -15.59
C LYS A 100 -11.77 -1.42 -15.92
N ASP A 101 -10.83 -1.27 -14.98
CA ASP A 101 -9.58 -0.56 -15.20
C ASP A 101 -8.65 -1.35 -16.14
N LYS A 102 -8.38 -0.76 -17.31
CA LYS A 102 -7.45 -1.31 -18.32
C LYS A 102 -6.04 -0.73 -18.23
N THR A 103 -5.87 0.37 -17.48
CA THR A 103 -4.58 1.05 -17.28
C THR A 103 -3.83 0.41 -16.13
N THR A 104 -4.47 0.30 -14.96
CA THR A 104 -3.98 -0.46 -13.81
C THR A 104 -4.79 -1.74 -13.68
N THR A 105 -4.43 -2.75 -14.48
CA THR A 105 -5.13 -4.05 -14.47
C THR A 105 -5.12 -4.70 -13.09
N THR A 106 -6.15 -5.47 -12.75
CA THR A 106 -6.24 -6.23 -11.47
C THR A 106 -4.98 -7.01 -11.15
N SER A 107 -4.36 -7.68 -12.14
CA SER A 107 -3.09 -8.41 -11.95
C SER A 107 -1.95 -7.59 -11.32
N VAL A 108 -1.89 -6.29 -11.61
CA VAL A 108 -0.88 -5.39 -11.01
C VAL A 108 -1.15 -5.18 -9.54
N CYS A 109 -2.43 -5.06 -9.17
CA CYS A 109 -2.84 -4.93 -7.78
C CYS A 109 -2.71 -6.25 -7.03
N ASP A 110 -2.92 -7.39 -7.69
CA ASP A 110 -2.69 -8.73 -7.12
C ASP A 110 -1.20 -8.95 -6.80
N GLU A 111 -0.30 -8.57 -7.73
CA GLU A 111 1.14 -8.59 -7.49
C GLU A 111 1.51 -7.67 -6.32
N LEU A 112 0.95 -6.45 -6.30
CA LEU A 112 1.25 -5.48 -5.26
C LEU A 112 0.76 -5.92 -3.87
N ILE A 113 -0.48 -6.43 -3.76
CA ILE A 113 -1.02 -6.91 -2.48
C ILE A 113 -0.27 -8.15 -1.98
N SER A 114 0.30 -8.97 -2.88
CA SER A 114 1.10 -10.13 -2.49
C SER A 114 2.36 -9.77 -1.68
N THR A 115 2.84 -8.52 -1.78
CA THR A 115 3.96 -8.01 -0.97
C THR A 115 3.54 -7.62 0.45
N VAL A 116 2.23 -7.52 0.72
CA VAL A 116 1.69 -7.15 2.02
C VAL A 116 1.54 -8.39 2.90
N PRO A 117 2.12 -8.41 4.12
CA PRO A 117 1.90 -9.49 5.06
C PRO A 117 0.42 -9.70 5.37
N VAL A 118 0.04 -10.96 5.58
CA VAL A 118 -1.32 -11.33 5.96
C VAL A 118 -1.81 -10.49 7.15
N GLY A 119 -3.03 -9.97 7.05
CA GLY A 119 -3.63 -9.11 8.07
C GLY A 119 -3.15 -7.64 8.08
N LYS A 120 -2.16 -7.27 7.25
CA LYS A 120 -1.70 -5.89 7.08
C LYS A 120 -2.24 -5.19 5.83
N GLY A 121 -3.21 -5.79 5.14
CA GLY A 121 -3.86 -5.09 4.05
C GLY A 121 -4.92 -5.91 3.34
N ARG A 122 -5.55 -5.27 2.36
CA ARG A 122 -6.54 -5.89 1.47
C ARG A 122 -6.61 -5.19 0.12
N LEU A 123 -7.07 -5.94 -0.88
CA LEU A 123 -7.43 -5.43 -2.20
C LEU A 123 -8.96 -5.28 -2.27
N GLU A 124 -9.43 -4.09 -2.64
CA GLU A 124 -10.83 -3.77 -2.89
C GLU A 124 -11.06 -3.59 -4.38
N ILE A 125 -12.01 -4.34 -4.93
CA ILE A 125 -12.44 -4.20 -6.32
C ILE A 125 -13.78 -3.47 -6.34
N VAL A 126 -13.81 -2.31 -6.99
CA VAL A 126 -15.02 -1.50 -7.16
C VAL A 126 -15.56 -1.61 -8.58
N GLU A 127 -16.87 -1.46 -8.76
CA GLU A 127 -17.48 -1.52 -10.10
C GLU A 127 -17.32 -0.21 -10.90
N ASP A 128 -16.06 0.18 -11.14
CA ASP A 128 -15.69 1.40 -11.84
C ASP A 128 -14.58 1.16 -12.87
N ASP A 129 -14.34 2.17 -13.71
CA ASP A 129 -13.18 2.22 -14.61
C ASP A 129 -12.05 3.09 -14.01
N HIS A 130 -11.02 3.37 -14.81
CA HIS A 130 -9.88 4.18 -14.39
C HIS A 130 -10.22 5.65 -14.14
N SER A 131 -11.46 6.12 -14.32
CA SER A 131 -11.87 7.51 -14.04
C SER A 131 -12.39 7.72 -12.61
N TYR A 132 -12.77 6.64 -11.92
CA TYR A 132 -13.33 6.63 -10.56
C TYR A 132 -14.49 7.60 -10.32
N SER A 133 -15.26 7.90 -11.38
CA SER A 133 -16.39 8.83 -11.33
C SER A 133 -17.51 8.39 -10.39
N LYS A 134 -17.54 7.12 -9.99
CA LYS A 134 -18.57 6.56 -9.09
C LYS A 134 -18.14 6.54 -7.64
N LEU A 135 -16.87 6.81 -7.32
CA LEU A 135 -16.40 6.87 -5.94
C LEU A 135 -16.98 8.09 -5.23
N LYS A 136 -17.58 7.85 -4.07
CA LYS A 136 -18.17 8.90 -3.23
C LYS A 136 -17.23 9.25 -2.09
N GLU A 137 -17.40 10.45 -1.55
CA GLU A 137 -16.68 10.90 -0.35
C GLU A 137 -16.84 9.92 0.83
N SER A 138 -17.99 9.26 0.94
CA SER A 138 -18.26 8.22 1.95
C SER A 138 -17.27 7.06 1.87
N ASP A 139 -16.86 6.68 0.66
CA ASP A 139 -16.00 5.53 0.42
C ASP A 139 -14.58 5.85 0.90
N PHE A 140 -14.07 7.04 0.53
CA PHE A 140 -12.81 7.55 1.05
C PHE A 140 -12.81 7.67 2.57
N LYS A 141 -13.90 8.18 3.17
CA LYS A 141 -14.03 8.26 4.63
C LYS A 141 -13.99 6.88 5.28
N ALA A 142 -14.64 5.88 4.69
CA ALA A 142 -14.61 4.51 5.18
C ALA A 142 -13.21 3.91 5.12
N TRP A 143 -12.50 4.06 4.00
CA TRP A 143 -11.13 3.56 3.85
C TRP A 143 -10.13 4.24 4.79
N ILE A 144 -10.21 5.56 4.94
CA ILE A 144 -9.34 6.31 5.86
C ILE A 144 -9.61 5.87 7.31
N LYS A 145 -10.89 5.71 7.68
CA LYS A 145 -11.28 5.20 8.99
C LYS A 145 -10.64 3.82 9.22
N GLU A 146 -10.86 2.89 8.30
CA GLU A 146 -10.29 1.55 8.41
C GLU A 146 -8.75 1.56 8.55
N ALA A 147 -8.06 2.26 7.65
CA ALA A 147 -6.61 2.35 7.63
C ALA A 147 -6.02 2.96 8.91
N LYS A 148 -6.75 3.89 9.55
CA LYS A 148 -6.38 4.48 10.84
C LYS A 148 -6.57 3.50 12.00
N TYR A 149 -7.67 2.75 12.04
CA TYR A 149 -8.04 1.93 13.20
C TYR A 149 -7.47 0.51 13.19
N ARG A 150 -7.34 -0.15 12.04
CA ARG A 150 -6.82 -1.54 11.91
C ARG A 150 -5.43 -1.75 12.54
N PRO A 151 -4.41 -0.90 12.29
CA PRO A 151 -3.11 -1.04 12.95
C PRO A 151 -3.23 -1.00 14.48
N SER A 152 -4.11 -0.15 14.98
CA SER A 152 -4.28 0.11 16.41
C SER A 152 -4.95 -1.07 17.12
N THR A 153 -5.94 -1.70 16.50
CA THR A 153 -6.64 -2.86 17.09
C THR A 153 -5.78 -4.12 17.10
N CYS A 154 -4.90 -4.32 16.11
CA CYS A 154 -3.93 -5.42 16.14
C CYS A 154 -3.01 -5.33 17.37
N VAL A 155 -2.49 -4.13 17.69
CA VAL A 155 -1.65 -3.91 18.88
C VAL A 155 -2.44 -4.14 20.17
N VAL A 156 -3.69 -3.66 20.24
CA VAL A 156 -4.55 -3.87 21.41
C VAL A 156 -4.86 -5.35 21.61
N ASN A 157 -5.13 -6.11 20.55
CA ASN A 157 -5.40 -7.54 20.64
C ASN A 157 -4.17 -8.33 21.08
N VAL A 158 -2.98 -7.97 20.59
CA VAL A 158 -1.70 -8.56 21.06
C VAL A 158 -1.46 -8.18 22.52
N ALA A 159 -1.66 -6.93 22.91
CA ALA A 159 -1.49 -6.48 24.29
C ALA A 159 -2.50 -7.16 25.24
N LYS A 160 -3.74 -7.35 24.80
CA LYS A 160 -4.79 -8.06 25.54
C LYS A 160 -4.43 -9.53 25.70
N LYS A 161 -4.01 -10.21 24.62
CA LYS A 161 -3.53 -11.60 24.67
C LYS A 161 -2.31 -11.74 25.59
N LEU A 162 -1.32 -10.85 25.51
CA LEU A 162 -0.17 -10.84 26.42
C LEU A 162 -0.54 -10.54 27.87
N LYS A 163 -1.60 -9.77 28.13
CA LYS A 163 -2.13 -9.52 29.47
C LYS A 163 -2.87 -10.75 30.02
N ASP A 164 -3.68 -11.39 29.18
CA ASP A 164 -4.46 -12.57 29.53
C ASP A 164 -3.55 -13.80 29.71
N ASP A 165 -2.54 -13.97 28.86
CA ASP A 165 -1.50 -15.02 28.97
C ASP A 165 -0.62 -14.82 30.23
N LYS A 166 -0.36 -13.56 30.63
CA LYS A 166 0.38 -13.24 31.87
C LYS A 166 -0.42 -13.50 33.15
N MET A 167 -1.75 -13.64 33.09
CA MET A 167 -2.53 -14.11 34.24
C MET A 167 -2.49 -15.64 34.41
N GLY A 168 -2.02 -16.40 33.40
CA GLY A 168 -1.96 -17.86 33.44
C GLY A 168 -0.61 -18.46 33.83
N LYS A 169 0.53 -17.92 33.37
CA LYS A 169 1.86 -18.46 33.69
C LYS A 169 2.93 -17.36 33.72
N ARG A 170 3.74 -17.31 34.78
CA ARG A 170 5.00 -16.53 34.79
C ARG A 170 5.97 -17.14 33.78
N ILE A 171 6.13 -16.51 32.62
CA ILE A 171 7.17 -16.89 31.66
C ILE A 171 8.34 -15.91 31.80
N LYS A 172 9.52 -16.45 32.15
CA LYS A 172 10.82 -15.77 31.97
C LYS A 172 11.05 -15.66 30.45
N ILE A 173 10.96 -14.46 29.92
CA ILE A 173 11.18 -14.20 28.49
C ILE A 173 12.68 -14.25 28.24
N ASN A 174 13.14 -15.25 27.47
CA ASN A 174 14.48 -15.28 26.87
C ASN A 174 14.33 -14.99 25.37
N THR A 175 15.24 -14.20 24.80
CA THR A 175 15.03 -13.32 23.64
C THR A 175 15.04 -14.00 22.26
N ASP A 176 14.74 -15.29 22.13
CA ASP A 176 15.05 -16.04 20.89
C ASP A 176 13.88 -16.79 20.21
N THR A 177 12.61 -16.47 20.49
CA THR A 177 11.49 -17.20 19.84
C THR A 177 10.46 -16.26 19.19
N PHE A 178 10.72 -15.91 17.93
CA PHE A 178 9.78 -15.21 17.03
C PHE A 178 9.39 -16.10 15.82
N SER A 179 9.48 -17.42 15.95
CA SER A 179 9.28 -18.36 14.83
C SER A 179 7.97 -19.19 14.88
N GLU A 180 6.91 -18.68 15.50
CA GLU A 180 5.59 -19.35 15.48
C GLU A 180 4.48 -18.36 15.10
N PHE A 181 4.33 -18.10 13.80
CA PHE A 181 3.19 -17.35 13.25
C PHE A 181 2.38 -18.14 12.20
N ASN A 182 2.65 -19.43 11.98
CA ASN A 182 1.99 -20.23 10.94
C ASN A 182 0.78 -21.07 11.40
N SER A 183 0.24 -20.88 12.60
CA SER A 183 -0.87 -21.70 13.10
C SER A 183 -2.22 -20.99 13.21
N PHE A 184 -2.38 -19.75 12.72
CA PHE A 184 -3.58 -18.95 13.01
C PHE A 184 -4.65 -18.88 11.91
N GLU A 185 -4.60 -19.74 10.88
CA GLU A 185 -5.61 -19.72 9.80
C GLU A 185 -6.58 -20.91 9.77
N ASN A 186 -6.51 -21.86 10.71
CA ASN A 186 -7.32 -23.09 10.62
C ASN A 186 -8.36 -23.36 11.73
N ASP A 187 -8.57 -22.45 12.68
CA ASP A 187 -9.46 -22.72 13.83
C ASP A 187 -10.88 -22.13 13.69
N ASN A 188 -11.29 -21.65 12.51
CA ASN A 188 -12.65 -21.11 12.28
C ASN A 188 -13.48 -21.97 11.32
N VAL A 189 -13.43 -23.30 11.46
CA VAL A 189 -14.43 -24.19 10.86
C VAL A 189 -14.90 -25.19 11.90
N GLY A 190 -16.09 -24.93 12.46
CA GLY A 190 -16.87 -25.94 13.19
C GLY A 190 -17.20 -25.57 14.62
N GLU A 191 -18.20 -24.73 14.82
CA GLU A 191 -19.12 -24.91 15.95
C GLU A 191 -20.54 -24.65 15.42
N GLU A 192 -21.21 -25.74 15.06
CA GLU A 192 -22.67 -25.80 14.91
C GLU A 192 -23.30 -25.59 16.28
N ASP A 193 -24.27 -24.69 16.35
CA ASP A 193 -25.04 -24.34 17.53
C ASP A 193 -26.10 -25.43 17.82
N PRO A 194 -26.06 -26.16 18.95
CA PRO A 194 -27.16 -27.01 19.35
C PRO A 194 -28.06 -26.26 20.34
N LEU A 195 -29.21 -25.81 19.82
CA LEU A 195 -30.45 -25.53 20.58
C LEU A 195 -30.37 -24.45 21.67
N VAL A 196 -30.74 -23.21 21.34
CA VAL A 196 -31.91 -22.47 21.90
C VAL A 196 -32.40 -21.44 20.87
#